data_AF-A0A7S0SH11-F1
#
_entry.id   AF-A0A7S0SH11-F1
#
_cell.length_a   1.000
_cell.length_b   1.000
_cell.length_c   1.000
_cell.angle_alpha   90.00
_cell.angle_beta   90.00
_cell.angle_gamma   90.00
#
_symmetry.space_group_name_H-M   'P 1'
#
loop_
_entity.id
_entity.type
_entity.pdbx_description
1 polymer ?
#
loop_
_entity_poly.entity_id
_entity_poly.type
_entity_poly.pdbx_seq_one_letter_code
_entity_poly.pdbx_strand_id
1 'polypeptide(L)'
;SPLPLPLRALSCGGSGGTVTGAADMAAEEEVTEDEYQAALTACQTMISGRARSAPKGPTELTWEQQFERINVYMDRLDLTEPANALSVIHVAGTKGKGSTCAFVEHVLRENGTRTGLYSSPHLVDIRERFRIDGVPVSKTVFTRNFWWMFNRLKETCEEDLGMPAYFRFLTLLGFRIFSQERVECAVLEVGLGGRLDATNVIRKPVVCGITSLGMDHVEILGDTIAKIAREKAGIFKPGVPAFTSPQPADAMEALCLRAAEVGAPLLQAAPIASWEGNGGAVALGLAGAHQELNAAVAVQLLREWAKSAPTPPVWGAAAEEELALGRLPATWRAGLAKTEWWGRAQIVVDETAVDGADTAAAPGGGGSNS
;
A
#
# COMPACT_ATOMS: atom_id res chain seq x y z
N SER A 1 -6.05 52.05 -32.52
CA SER A 1 -7.28 51.24 -32.46
C SER A 1 -7.74 50.90 -33.85
N PRO A 2 -7.85 49.62 -34.21
CA PRO A 2 -8.84 49.17 -35.17
C PRO A 2 -9.72 48.05 -34.61
N LEU A 3 -11.03 48.26 -34.78
CA LEU A 3 -12.13 47.31 -34.63
C LEU A 3 -12.14 46.29 -35.80
N PRO A 4 -12.92 45.19 -35.69
CA PRO A 4 -12.68 43.92 -36.38
C PRO A 4 -13.44 43.79 -37.71
N LEU A 5 -13.04 42.82 -38.53
CA LEU A 5 -13.75 42.37 -39.73
C LEU A 5 -14.10 40.86 -39.63
N PRO A 6 -15.12 40.38 -40.37
CA PRO A 6 -16.15 39.51 -39.82
C PRO A 6 -16.14 38.06 -40.36
N LEU A 7 -16.96 37.24 -39.69
CA LEU A 7 -17.35 35.88 -40.05
C LEU A 7 -17.89 35.73 -41.47
N ARG A 8 -17.54 34.61 -42.12
CA ARG A 8 -18.38 33.97 -43.15
C ARG A 8 -18.28 32.44 -43.05
N ALA A 9 -19.44 31.81 -42.92
CA ALA A 9 -19.66 30.37 -42.88
C ALA A 9 -19.95 29.80 -44.29
N LEU A 10 -19.80 28.47 -44.46
CA LEU A 10 -20.50 27.52 -45.37
C LEU A 10 -19.80 26.14 -45.20
N SER A 11 -20.34 25.17 -44.45
CA SER A 11 -21.44 24.22 -44.69
C SER A 11 -20.98 22.82 -45.17
N CYS A 12 -21.22 21.82 -44.31
CA CYS A 12 -21.64 20.43 -44.53
C CYS A 12 -20.94 19.52 -45.56
N GLY A 13 -20.41 18.40 -45.06
CA GLY A 13 -20.17 17.16 -45.82
C GLY A 13 -19.67 16.06 -44.86
N GLY A 14 -20.50 15.05 -44.59
CA GLY A 14 -20.26 14.08 -43.51
C GLY A 14 -19.45 12.85 -43.88
N SER A 15 -19.07 12.11 -42.84
CA SER A 15 -19.11 10.65 -42.80
C SER A 15 -18.98 10.21 -41.33
N GLY A 16 -19.94 9.41 -40.87
CA GLY A 16 -19.89 8.77 -39.57
C GLY A 16 -18.74 7.78 -39.54
N GLY A 17 -17.79 8.02 -38.64
CA GLY A 17 -16.82 7.03 -38.20
C GLY A 17 -17.02 6.85 -36.70
N THR A 18 -17.74 5.80 -36.32
CA THR A 18 -17.66 5.24 -34.97
C THR A 18 -16.21 4.83 -34.73
N VAL A 19 -15.46 5.66 -34.03
CA VAL A 19 -14.16 5.25 -33.47
C VAL A 19 -14.47 4.40 -32.25
N THR A 20 -14.74 3.12 -32.48
CA THR A 20 -14.57 2.09 -31.47
C THR A 20 -13.07 1.98 -31.22
N GLY A 21 -12.55 2.79 -30.30
CA GLY A 21 -11.24 2.61 -29.71
C GLY A 21 -11.25 1.38 -28.80
N ALA A 22 -11.38 0.20 -29.41
CA ALA A 22 -10.91 -1.02 -28.78
C ALA A 22 -9.38 -0.91 -28.77
N ALA A 23 -8.83 -0.72 -27.59
CA ALA A 23 -7.40 -0.73 -27.36
C ALA A 23 -6.81 -2.04 -27.92
N ASP A 24 -5.86 -1.93 -28.83
CA ASP A 24 -4.88 -2.97 -29.13
C ASP A 24 -4.11 -3.29 -27.84
N MET A 25 -4.65 -4.19 -27.03
CA MET A 25 -3.81 -5.03 -26.20
C MET A 25 -3.31 -6.14 -27.12
N ALA A 26 -2.15 -5.93 -27.73
CA ALA A 26 -1.39 -7.04 -28.27
C ALA A 26 -1.32 -8.11 -27.18
N ALA A 27 -1.81 -9.32 -27.46
CA ALA A 27 -1.73 -10.44 -26.54
C ALA A 27 -0.24 -10.71 -26.29
N GLU A 28 0.24 -10.15 -25.19
CA GLU A 28 1.63 -10.15 -24.81
C GLU A 28 2.00 -11.58 -24.43
N GLU A 29 2.96 -12.20 -25.13
CA GLU A 29 3.27 -13.63 -25.05
C GLU A 29 3.42 -14.12 -23.60
N GLU A 30 2.80 -15.24 -23.22
CA GLU A 30 2.84 -15.70 -21.83
C GLU A 30 4.27 -16.19 -21.48
N VAL A 31 4.80 -15.83 -20.32
CA VAL A 31 6.11 -16.35 -19.88
C VAL A 31 5.98 -17.82 -19.48
N THR A 32 7.01 -18.60 -19.77
CA THR A 32 7.10 -20.00 -19.35
C THR A 32 7.27 -20.12 -17.84
N GLU A 33 6.91 -21.29 -17.29
CA GLU A 33 7.16 -21.58 -15.87
C GLU A 33 8.65 -21.52 -15.53
N ASP A 34 9.51 -22.00 -16.42
CA ASP A 34 10.97 -21.99 -16.23
C ASP A 34 11.53 -20.56 -16.14
N GLU A 35 11.04 -19.62 -16.96
CA GLU A 35 11.41 -18.21 -16.89
C GLU A 35 10.96 -17.55 -15.58
N TYR A 36 9.76 -17.89 -15.10
CA TYR A 36 9.28 -17.43 -13.79
C TYR A 36 10.12 -18.00 -12.65
N GLN A 37 10.43 -19.29 -12.66
CA GLN A 37 11.28 -19.92 -11.64
C GLN A 37 12.72 -19.37 -11.66
N ALA A 38 13.25 -19.05 -12.85
CA ALA A 38 14.53 -18.38 -12.99
C ALA A 38 14.51 -16.97 -12.37
N ALA A 39 13.43 -16.20 -12.60
CA ALA A 39 13.26 -14.89 -11.97
C ALA A 39 13.19 -14.99 -10.44
N LEU A 40 12.46 -15.98 -9.89
CA LEU A 40 12.40 -16.22 -8.45
C LEU A 40 13.77 -16.57 -7.87
N THR A 41 14.50 -17.47 -8.53
CA THR A 41 15.84 -17.90 -8.11
C THR A 41 16.81 -16.72 -8.11
N ALA A 42 16.82 -15.92 -9.17
CA ALA A 42 17.63 -14.71 -9.24
C ALA A 42 17.21 -13.70 -8.15
N CYS A 43 15.91 -13.54 -7.90
CA CYS A 43 15.40 -12.65 -6.86
C CYS A 43 15.89 -13.05 -5.46
N GLN A 44 15.96 -14.36 -5.18
CA GLN A 44 16.43 -14.89 -3.90
C GLN A 44 17.91 -14.60 -3.64
N THR A 45 18.74 -14.45 -4.67
CA THR A 45 20.17 -14.07 -4.49
C THR A 45 20.36 -12.72 -3.79
N MET A 46 19.35 -11.84 -3.85
CA MET A 46 19.36 -10.53 -3.19
C MET A 46 18.94 -10.59 -1.71
N ILE A 47 18.55 -11.78 -1.22
CA ILE A 47 18.31 -12.00 0.21
C ILE A 47 19.67 -12.11 0.90
N SER A 48 20.11 -11.02 1.53
CA SER A 48 21.28 -11.09 2.39
C SER A 48 20.96 -11.93 3.62
N GLY A 49 21.69 -13.01 3.87
CA GLY A 49 21.59 -13.82 5.09
C GLY A 49 22.00 -13.08 6.38
N ARG A 50 22.34 -11.79 6.29
CA ARG A 50 22.57 -10.93 7.45
C ARG A 50 21.23 -10.55 8.04
N ALA A 51 21.06 -10.83 9.33
CA ALA A 51 19.94 -10.32 10.11
C ALA A 51 19.76 -8.81 9.85
N ARG A 52 18.54 -8.30 9.99
CA ARG A 52 18.20 -6.85 9.90
C ARG A 52 18.87 -6.02 11.02
N SER A 53 19.97 -6.48 11.59
CA SER A 53 20.78 -5.81 12.59
C SER A 53 21.43 -4.55 12.03
N ALA A 54 21.61 -3.56 12.91
CA ALA A 54 22.34 -2.34 12.60
C ALA A 54 23.76 -2.65 12.04
N PRO A 55 24.28 -1.82 11.13
CA PRO A 55 25.64 -1.99 10.59
C PRO A 55 26.67 -2.03 11.73
N LYS A 56 27.53 -3.05 11.74
CA LYS A 56 28.43 -3.36 12.89
C LYS A 56 29.90 -3.03 12.63
N GLY A 57 30.25 -2.42 11.49
CA GLY A 57 31.63 -2.13 11.13
C GLY A 57 31.81 -0.85 10.31
N PRO A 58 33.05 -0.29 10.28
CA PRO A 58 33.35 0.98 9.60
C PRO A 58 33.23 0.91 8.07
N THR A 59 33.19 -0.29 7.50
CA THR A 59 33.00 -0.54 6.07
C THR A 59 31.56 -0.87 5.70
N GLU A 60 30.65 -0.99 6.68
CA GLU A 60 29.23 -1.26 6.43
C GLU A 60 28.45 0.05 6.34
N LEU A 61 27.61 0.16 5.32
CA LEU A 61 26.81 1.35 5.11
C LEU A 61 25.75 1.51 6.20
N THR A 62 25.64 2.74 6.72
CA THR A 62 24.56 3.18 7.60
C THR A 62 23.19 3.02 6.93
N TRP A 63 22.12 2.99 7.73
CA TRP A 63 20.75 2.93 7.19
C TRP A 63 20.42 4.14 6.32
N GLU A 64 20.91 5.32 6.68
CA GLU A 64 20.79 6.56 5.89
C GLU A 64 21.48 6.43 4.54
N GLN A 65 22.75 6.04 4.49
CA GLN A 65 23.48 5.83 3.23
C GLN A 65 22.82 4.76 2.36
N GLN A 66 22.33 3.71 3.00
CA GLN A 66 21.60 2.66 2.31
C GLN A 66 20.24 3.13 1.76
N PHE A 67 19.55 4.02 2.46
CA PHE A 67 18.36 4.68 1.95
C PHE A 67 18.72 5.63 0.80
N GLU A 68 19.75 6.46 0.92
CA GLU A 68 20.20 7.35 -0.17
C GLU A 68 20.45 6.61 -1.48
N ARG A 69 21.04 5.41 -1.40
CA ARG A 69 21.25 4.52 -2.57
C ARG A 69 19.97 4.19 -3.33
N ILE A 70 18.80 4.20 -2.68
CA ILE A 70 17.54 3.93 -3.37
C ILE A 70 17.26 4.99 -4.44
N ASN A 71 17.57 6.27 -4.18
CA ASN A 71 17.35 7.33 -5.15
C ASN A 71 18.25 7.12 -6.36
N VAL A 72 19.48 6.63 -6.14
CA VAL A 72 20.40 6.32 -7.23
C VAL A 72 19.91 5.12 -8.08
N TYR A 73 19.24 4.14 -7.48
CA TYR A 73 18.55 3.09 -8.23
C TYR A 73 17.32 3.62 -8.98
N MET A 74 16.53 4.51 -8.37
CA MET A 74 15.38 5.14 -9.02
C MET A 74 15.80 5.92 -10.27
N ASP A 75 16.90 6.67 -10.19
CA ASP A 75 17.43 7.44 -11.30
C ASP A 75 17.98 6.53 -12.42
N ARG A 76 18.72 5.47 -12.10
CA ARG A 76 19.22 4.49 -13.09
C ARG A 76 18.10 3.72 -13.80
N LEU A 77 16.98 3.54 -13.13
CA LEU A 77 15.79 2.88 -13.65
C LEU A 77 14.80 3.85 -14.30
N ASP A 78 15.10 5.15 -14.34
CA ASP A 78 14.19 6.18 -14.84
C ASP A 78 12.82 6.13 -14.13
N LEU A 79 12.78 5.74 -12.85
CA LEU A 79 11.57 5.54 -12.04
C LEU A 79 11.21 6.73 -11.15
N THR A 80 12.11 7.71 -10.99
CA THR A 80 11.89 8.87 -10.11
C THR A 80 10.59 9.60 -10.44
N GLU A 81 10.39 10.00 -11.70
CA GLU A 81 9.17 10.71 -12.10
C GLU A 81 7.93 9.79 -12.19
N PRO A 82 7.99 8.58 -12.80
CA PRO A 82 6.86 7.65 -12.80
C PRO A 82 6.31 7.33 -11.41
N ALA A 83 7.19 7.06 -10.44
CA ALA A 83 6.76 6.76 -9.08
C ALA A 83 6.14 7.97 -8.36
N ASN A 84 6.68 9.18 -8.58
CA ASN A 84 6.11 10.41 -7.99
C ASN A 84 4.82 10.87 -8.68
N ALA A 85 4.54 10.40 -9.90
CA ALA A 85 3.28 10.63 -10.59
C ALA A 85 2.12 9.74 -10.07
N LEU A 86 2.43 8.68 -9.32
CA LEU A 86 1.40 7.83 -8.71
C LEU A 86 0.62 8.62 -7.64
N SER A 87 -0.70 8.44 -7.64
CA SER A 87 -1.58 8.92 -6.57
C SER A 87 -1.48 7.98 -5.36
N VAL A 88 -0.62 8.32 -4.39
CA VAL A 88 -0.22 7.40 -3.31
C VAL A 88 -1.00 7.63 -2.01
N ILE A 89 -1.48 6.54 -1.40
CA ILE A 89 -1.85 6.46 0.02
C ILE A 89 -0.74 5.68 0.74
N HIS A 90 -0.07 6.31 1.72
CA HIS A 90 1.12 5.72 2.35
C HIS A 90 0.88 5.35 3.81
N VAL A 91 1.03 4.08 4.18
CA VAL A 91 0.61 3.57 5.49
C VAL A 91 1.78 2.95 6.26
N ALA A 92 2.06 3.50 7.45
CA ALA A 92 3.00 2.94 8.42
C ALA A 92 2.30 2.57 9.74
N GLY A 93 3.02 1.90 10.63
CA GLY A 93 2.49 1.41 11.91
C GLY A 93 3.19 0.16 12.42
N THR A 94 2.88 -0.26 13.65
CA THR A 94 3.39 -1.51 14.21
C THR A 94 2.43 -2.65 13.85
N LYS A 95 1.14 -2.49 14.17
CA LYS A 95 0.07 -3.46 13.86
C LYS A 95 -1.01 -2.81 13.02
N GLY A 96 -1.62 -3.59 12.13
CA GLY A 96 -2.79 -3.13 11.35
C GLY A 96 -2.51 -2.46 10.01
N LYS A 97 -1.24 -2.28 9.60
CA LYS A 97 -0.84 -1.71 8.29
C LYS A 97 -1.52 -2.44 7.12
N GLY A 98 -1.17 -3.72 6.90
CA GLY A 98 -1.78 -4.53 5.85
C GLY A 98 -3.31 -4.59 5.89
N SER A 99 -3.93 -4.69 7.08
CA SER A 99 -5.40 -4.66 7.20
C SER A 99 -6.00 -3.31 6.79
N THR A 100 -5.37 -2.19 7.18
CA THR A 100 -5.79 -0.85 6.77
C THR A 100 -5.63 -0.69 5.25
N CYS A 101 -4.50 -1.13 4.69
CA CYS A 101 -4.28 -1.10 3.25
C CYS A 101 -5.30 -1.96 2.49
N ALA A 102 -5.68 -3.13 3.02
CA ALA A 102 -6.69 -4.00 2.44
C ALA A 102 -8.08 -3.35 2.44
N PHE A 103 -8.48 -2.71 3.54
CA PHE A 103 -9.74 -1.96 3.59
C PHE A 103 -9.76 -0.80 2.59
N VAL A 104 -8.68 -0.02 2.52
CA VAL A 104 -8.55 1.08 1.56
C VAL A 104 -8.64 0.56 0.13
N GLU A 105 -7.84 -0.44 -0.23
CA GLU A 105 -7.83 -1.04 -1.56
C GLU A 105 -9.21 -1.55 -1.96
N HIS A 106 -9.86 -2.34 -1.09
CA HIS A 106 -11.12 -2.97 -1.43
C HIS A 106 -12.23 -1.93 -1.65
N VAL A 107 -12.29 -0.89 -0.78
CA VAL A 107 -13.28 0.17 -0.95
C VAL A 107 -13.03 0.97 -2.23
N LEU A 108 -11.77 1.32 -2.54
CA LEU A 108 -11.44 2.01 -3.79
C LEU A 108 -11.89 1.20 -5.03
N ARG A 109 -11.58 -0.10 -5.03
CA ARG A 109 -11.95 -1.02 -6.12
C ARG A 109 -13.45 -1.23 -6.23
N GLU A 110 -14.16 -1.37 -5.10
CA GLU A 110 -15.64 -1.46 -5.08
C GLU A 110 -16.30 -0.21 -5.68
N ASN A 111 -15.60 0.93 -5.64
CA ASN A 111 -16.03 2.19 -6.27
C ASN A 111 -15.42 2.41 -7.67
N GLY A 112 -14.89 1.37 -8.30
CA GLY A 112 -14.39 1.40 -9.69
C GLY A 112 -13.06 2.12 -9.88
N THR A 113 -12.31 2.40 -8.81
CA THR A 113 -10.95 2.95 -8.92
C THR A 113 -9.98 1.82 -9.20
N ARG A 114 -9.11 1.97 -10.21
CA ARG A 114 -8.07 0.99 -10.50
C ARG A 114 -6.95 1.06 -9.46
N THR A 115 -6.79 0.03 -8.64
CA THR A 115 -5.89 0.04 -7.48
C THR A 115 -4.59 -0.69 -7.76
N GLY A 116 -3.50 -0.20 -7.17
CA GLY A 116 -2.28 -0.94 -6.93
C GLY A 116 -2.06 -1.06 -5.42
N LEU A 117 -1.88 -2.26 -4.88
CA LEU A 117 -1.57 -2.49 -3.47
C LEU A 117 -0.20 -3.14 -3.33
N TYR A 118 0.72 -2.42 -2.68
CA TYR A 118 2.01 -2.95 -2.26
C TYR A 118 1.97 -3.33 -0.79
N SER A 119 2.18 -4.62 -0.49
CA SER A 119 2.13 -5.15 0.88
C SER A 119 3.32 -6.03 1.23
N SER A 120 3.60 -6.18 2.53
CA SER A 120 4.67 -7.05 3.00
C SER A 120 4.46 -7.62 4.41
N PRO A 121 4.97 -8.83 4.71
CA PRO A 121 5.50 -9.83 3.78
C PRO A 121 4.38 -10.53 2.96
N HIS A 122 4.75 -11.38 2.01
CA HIS A 122 3.83 -12.37 1.43
C HIS A 122 3.72 -13.61 2.32
N LEU A 123 2.66 -14.40 2.14
CA LEU A 123 2.45 -15.68 2.81
C LEU A 123 2.97 -16.85 2.00
N VAL A 124 2.57 -16.96 0.73
CA VAL A 124 2.86 -18.13 -0.12
C VAL A 124 3.59 -17.71 -1.40
N ASP A 125 3.06 -16.72 -2.11
CA ASP A 125 3.58 -16.29 -3.41
C ASP A 125 4.13 -14.85 -3.34
N ILE A 126 5.32 -14.61 -3.90
CA ILE A 126 5.94 -13.28 -3.94
C ILE A 126 5.06 -12.22 -4.59
N ARG A 127 4.22 -12.63 -5.55
CA ARG A 127 3.31 -11.75 -6.28
C ARG A 127 2.21 -11.19 -5.39
N GLU A 128 1.93 -11.80 -4.23
CA GLU A 128 0.99 -11.23 -3.24
C GLU A 128 1.39 -9.83 -2.77
N ARG A 129 2.68 -9.47 -2.90
CA ARG A 129 3.21 -8.14 -2.61
C ARG A 129 2.79 -7.08 -3.62
N PHE A 130 2.29 -7.48 -4.80
CA PHE A 130 1.91 -6.59 -5.89
C PHE A 130 0.52 -7.01 -6.36
N ARG A 131 -0.51 -6.32 -5.88
CA ARG A 131 -1.88 -6.59 -6.30
C ARG A 131 -2.39 -5.45 -7.17
N ILE A 132 -3.07 -5.81 -8.25
CA ILE A 132 -3.84 -4.88 -9.08
C ILE A 132 -5.29 -5.31 -8.98
N ASP A 133 -6.15 -4.38 -8.61
CA ASP A 133 -7.58 -4.64 -8.40
C ASP A 133 -7.83 -5.87 -7.51
N GLY A 134 -7.12 -5.96 -6.38
CA GLY A 134 -7.23 -7.04 -5.39
C GLY A 134 -6.52 -8.35 -5.76
N VAL A 135 -6.08 -8.52 -7.01
CA VAL A 135 -5.51 -9.77 -7.53
C VAL A 135 -3.98 -9.65 -7.61
N PRO A 136 -3.20 -10.63 -7.10
CA PRO A 136 -1.76 -10.68 -7.34
C PRO A 136 -1.44 -10.61 -8.83
N VAL A 137 -0.42 -9.85 -9.22
CA VAL A 137 -0.01 -9.76 -10.64
C VAL A 137 0.27 -11.14 -11.24
N SER A 138 0.08 -11.27 -12.56
CA SER A 138 0.39 -12.51 -13.26
C SER A 138 1.89 -12.82 -13.22
N LYS A 139 2.26 -14.10 -13.44
CA LYS A 139 3.67 -14.50 -13.58
C LYS A 139 4.34 -13.71 -14.70
N THR A 140 3.64 -13.50 -15.81
CA THR A 140 4.09 -12.68 -16.95
C THR A 140 4.45 -11.25 -16.54
N VAL A 141 3.53 -10.53 -15.88
CA VAL A 141 3.77 -9.16 -15.41
C VAL A 141 4.94 -9.11 -14.45
N PHE A 142 5.01 -10.04 -13.50
CA PHE A 142 6.12 -10.11 -12.55
C PHE A 142 7.46 -10.37 -13.25
N THR A 143 7.57 -11.45 -14.04
CA THR A 143 8.82 -11.92 -14.66
C THR A 143 9.40 -10.88 -15.61
N ARG A 144 8.56 -10.26 -16.45
CA ARG A 144 9.02 -9.24 -17.40
C ARG A 144 9.56 -8.01 -16.69
N ASN A 145 8.82 -7.52 -15.70
CA ASN A 145 9.26 -6.37 -14.93
C ASN A 145 10.50 -6.67 -14.10
N PHE A 146 10.60 -7.87 -13.54
CA PHE A 146 11.78 -8.36 -12.85
C PHE A 146 12.99 -8.34 -13.77
N TRP A 147 12.95 -9.01 -14.92
CA TRP A 147 14.11 -9.12 -15.81
C TRP A 147 14.50 -7.79 -16.43
N TRP A 148 13.52 -6.95 -16.78
CA TRP A 148 13.81 -5.59 -17.22
C TRP A 148 14.63 -4.83 -16.18
N MET A 149 14.17 -4.85 -14.92
CA MET A 149 14.83 -4.10 -13.85
C MET A 149 16.19 -4.71 -13.48
N PHE A 150 16.25 -6.03 -13.38
CA PHE A 150 17.47 -6.78 -13.08
C PHE A 150 18.56 -6.52 -14.13
N ASN A 151 18.23 -6.64 -15.42
CA ASN A 151 19.20 -6.42 -16.50
C ASN A 151 19.62 -4.96 -16.56
N ARG A 152 18.67 -4.02 -16.46
CA ARG A 152 18.97 -2.58 -16.45
C ARG A 152 19.92 -2.19 -15.32
N LEU A 153 19.71 -2.71 -14.10
CA LEU A 153 20.63 -2.47 -12.98
C LEU A 153 21.98 -3.15 -13.19
N LYS A 154 22.01 -4.38 -13.71
CA LYS A 154 23.27 -5.07 -14.01
C LYS A 154 24.12 -4.31 -15.04
N GLU A 155 23.48 -3.65 -16.00
CA GLU A 155 24.16 -2.84 -17.03
C GLU A 155 24.61 -1.47 -16.53
N THR A 156 23.88 -0.86 -15.58
CA THR A 156 24.08 0.55 -15.19
C THR A 156 24.73 0.73 -13.82
N CYS A 157 24.75 -0.29 -12.96
CA CYS A 157 25.37 -0.24 -11.65
C CYS A 157 26.84 -0.66 -11.74
N GLU A 158 27.72 0.18 -11.20
CA GLU A 158 29.12 -0.16 -10.98
C GLU A 158 29.27 -1.23 -9.88
N GLU A 159 30.45 -1.86 -9.80
CA GLU A 159 30.72 -2.95 -8.84
C GLU A 159 30.52 -2.53 -7.38
N ASP A 160 30.72 -1.26 -7.04
CA ASP A 160 30.55 -0.70 -5.70
C ASP A 160 29.06 -0.55 -5.30
N LEU A 161 28.17 -0.35 -6.27
CA LEU A 161 26.74 -0.23 -6.04
C LEU A 161 26.02 -1.58 -6.03
N GLY A 162 26.37 -2.51 -6.91
CA GLY A 162 25.73 -3.83 -6.98
C GLY A 162 24.18 -3.81 -7.01
N MET A 163 23.56 -4.96 -6.69
CA MET A 163 22.10 -5.09 -6.66
C MET A 163 21.49 -4.53 -5.36
N PRO A 164 20.29 -3.90 -5.43
CA PRO A 164 19.56 -3.52 -4.24
C PRO A 164 19.25 -4.73 -3.36
N ALA A 165 19.25 -4.52 -2.04
CA ALA A 165 18.78 -5.55 -1.11
C ALA A 165 17.33 -5.96 -1.45
N TYR A 166 16.99 -7.22 -1.21
CA TYR A 166 15.71 -7.84 -1.58
C TYR A 166 14.47 -6.96 -1.39
N PHE A 167 14.30 -6.37 -0.21
CA PHE A 167 13.14 -5.51 0.05
C PHE A 167 13.10 -4.26 -0.84
N ARG A 168 14.24 -3.58 -1.02
CA ARG A 168 14.35 -2.38 -1.87
C ARG A 168 14.09 -2.73 -3.33
N PHE A 169 14.67 -3.83 -3.82
CA PHE A 169 14.42 -4.30 -5.18
C PHE A 169 12.93 -4.51 -5.40
N LEU A 170 12.24 -5.21 -4.49
CA LEU A 170 10.81 -5.42 -4.60
C LEU A 170 9.99 -4.13 -4.53
N THR A 171 10.39 -3.14 -3.72
CA THR A 171 9.70 -1.85 -3.72
C THR A 171 9.83 -1.12 -5.06
N LEU A 172 11.04 -1.10 -5.65
CA LEU A 172 11.29 -0.53 -6.98
C LEU A 172 10.45 -1.25 -8.05
N LEU A 173 10.37 -2.58 -7.96
CA LEU A 173 9.53 -3.40 -8.84
C LEU A 173 8.05 -3.01 -8.73
N GLY A 174 7.57 -2.75 -7.51
CA GLY A 174 6.20 -2.30 -7.27
C GLY A 174 5.89 -0.96 -7.93
N PHE A 175 6.79 0.03 -7.78
CA PHE A 175 6.63 1.33 -8.46
C PHE A 175 6.59 1.19 -9.97
N ARG A 176 7.47 0.36 -10.53
CA ARG A 176 7.49 0.09 -11.96
C ARG A 176 6.16 -0.53 -12.43
N ILE A 177 5.73 -1.61 -11.79
CA ILE A 177 4.50 -2.32 -12.14
C ILE A 177 3.32 -1.35 -12.09
N PHE A 178 3.13 -0.64 -10.97
CA PHE A 178 1.99 0.27 -10.81
C PHE A 178 2.00 1.43 -11.81
N SER A 179 3.18 1.95 -12.14
CA SER A 179 3.33 3.01 -13.14
C SER A 179 3.00 2.51 -14.55
N GLN A 180 3.52 1.35 -14.95
CA GLN A 180 3.26 0.76 -16.27
C GLN A 180 1.80 0.38 -16.45
N GLU A 181 1.22 -0.17 -15.40
CA GLU A 181 -0.16 -0.60 -15.37
C GLU A 181 -1.11 0.60 -15.34
N ARG A 182 -0.65 1.81 -14.96
CA ARG A 182 -1.47 3.01 -14.83
C ARG A 182 -2.56 2.85 -13.78
N VAL A 183 -2.19 2.42 -12.57
CA VAL A 183 -3.13 2.42 -11.45
C VAL A 183 -3.51 3.85 -11.10
N GLU A 184 -4.78 4.06 -10.75
CA GLU A 184 -5.31 5.38 -10.37
C GLU A 184 -4.99 5.70 -8.91
N CYS A 185 -4.86 4.68 -8.05
CA CYS A 185 -4.41 4.81 -6.67
C CYS A 185 -3.41 3.71 -6.31
N ALA A 186 -2.25 4.09 -5.78
CA ALA A 186 -1.28 3.16 -5.21
C ALA A 186 -1.33 3.21 -3.67
N VAL A 187 -1.76 2.12 -3.04
CA VAL A 187 -1.77 1.95 -1.58
C VAL A 187 -0.46 1.25 -1.18
N LEU A 188 0.39 1.96 -0.45
CA LEU A 188 1.73 1.47 -0.10
C LEU A 188 1.81 1.18 1.40
N GLU A 189 2.02 -0.09 1.75
CA GLU A 189 2.42 -0.50 3.09
C GLU A 189 3.93 -0.32 3.29
N VAL A 190 4.31 0.42 4.34
CA VAL A 190 5.70 0.49 4.81
C VAL A 190 6.15 -0.87 5.34
N GLY A 191 7.36 -1.30 4.94
CA GLY A 191 7.94 -2.55 5.43
C GLY A 191 8.45 -2.43 6.87
N LEU A 192 9.38 -1.50 7.12
CA LEU A 192 9.99 -1.31 8.43
C LEU A 192 10.19 0.17 8.76
N GLY A 193 9.77 0.57 9.97
CA GLY A 193 9.91 1.95 10.42
C GLY A 193 9.01 2.90 9.63
N GLY A 194 9.63 3.73 8.80
CA GLY A 194 8.98 4.72 7.93
C GLY A 194 10.00 5.65 7.29
N ARG A 195 10.78 6.38 8.11
CA ARG A 195 11.76 7.39 7.66
C ARG A 195 12.72 6.88 6.59
N LEU A 196 13.29 5.69 6.78
CA LEU A 196 14.29 5.08 5.91
C LEU A 196 13.76 3.84 5.16
N ASP A 197 12.43 3.67 5.13
CA ASP A 197 11.82 2.58 4.38
C ASP A 197 11.89 2.87 2.87
N ALA A 198 12.07 1.83 2.06
CA ALA A 198 12.16 1.95 0.61
C ALA A 198 10.95 2.64 -0.03
N THR A 199 9.76 2.50 0.58
CA THR A 199 8.54 3.14 0.10
C THR A 199 8.54 4.67 0.30
N ASN A 200 9.41 5.20 1.18
CA ASN A 200 9.43 6.61 1.56
C ASN A 200 10.14 7.53 0.54
N VAL A 201 10.51 7.00 -0.62
CA VAL A 201 11.01 7.79 -1.76
C VAL A 201 9.94 8.65 -2.42
N ILE A 202 8.67 8.30 -2.21
CA ILE A 202 7.54 9.09 -2.69
C ILE A 202 7.57 10.45 -2.03
N ARG A 203 7.72 11.52 -2.83
CA ARG A 203 7.93 12.88 -2.34
C ARG A 203 6.65 13.50 -1.81
N LYS A 204 5.52 13.21 -2.45
CA LYS A 204 4.21 13.81 -2.16
C LYS A 204 3.10 12.78 -2.30
N PRO A 205 2.93 11.86 -1.33
CA PRO A 205 1.72 11.05 -1.27
C PRO A 205 0.51 11.98 -1.06
N VAL A 206 -0.67 11.52 -1.45
CA VAL A 206 -1.92 12.27 -1.27
C VAL A 206 -2.27 12.35 0.22
N VAL A 207 -2.05 11.25 0.95
CA VAL A 207 -2.33 11.16 2.38
C VAL A 207 -1.46 10.07 3.03
N CYS A 208 -1.08 10.31 4.28
CA CYS A 208 -0.34 9.34 5.11
C CYS A 208 -1.20 8.76 6.24
N GLY A 209 -1.00 7.49 6.57
CA GLY A 209 -1.69 6.81 7.66
C GLY A 209 -0.71 6.18 8.67
N ILE A 210 -0.96 6.36 9.97
CA ILE A 210 -0.26 5.67 11.06
C ILE A 210 -1.25 4.80 11.83
N THR A 211 -1.16 3.49 11.66
CA THR A 211 -1.96 2.52 12.42
C THR A 211 -1.41 2.35 13.84
N SER A 212 -1.97 1.42 14.62
CA SER A 212 -1.56 1.24 16.03
C SER A 212 -0.05 1.07 16.19
N LEU A 213 0.52 1.87 17.10
CA LEU A 213 1.92 1.83 17.48
C LEU A 213 2.10 0.99 18.75
N GLY A 214 3.25 0.33 18.80
CA GLY A 214 3.70 -0.47 19.93
C GLY A 214 5.17 -0.79 19.80
N MET A 215 5.74 -1.35 20.86
CA MET A 215 7.14 -1.77 20.89
C MET A 215 7.38 -2.85 19.83
N ASP A 216 8.31 -2.58 18.92
CA ASP A 216 8.65 -3.44 17.79
C ASP A 216 10.02 -3.03 17.25
N HIS A 217 10.81 -4.01 16.80
CA HIS A 217 12.13 -3.80 16.22
C HIS A 217 13.03 -2.82 17.00
N VAL A 218 13.08 -2.98 18.33
CA VAL A 218 13.78 -2.07 19.26
C VAL A 218 15.25 -1.83 18.90
N GLU A 219 15.94 -2.85 18.41
CA GLU A 219 17.34 -2.75 17.99
C GLU A 219 17.56 -1.82 16.78
N ILE A 220 16.51 -1.51 16.02
CA ILE A 220 16.57 -0.73 14.78
C ILE A 220 15.86 0.62 14.95
N LEU A 221 14.66 0.60 15.55
CA LEU A 221 13.76 1.76 15.63
C LEU A 221 13.88 2.53 16.96
N GLY A 222 14.57 1.94 17.95
CA GLY A 222 14.77 2.52 19.27
C GLY A 222 14.05 1.78 20.40
N ASP A 223 14.52 2.04 21.60
CA ASP A 223 14.13 1.41 22.87
C ASP A 223 12.90 2.02 23.56
N THR A 224 12.26 3.01 22.95
CA THR A 224 11.04 3.64 23.48
C THR A 224 9.98 3.79 22.40
N ILE A 225 8.71 3.81 22.82
CA ILE A 225 7.59 3.98 21.89
C ILE A 225 7.64 5.32 21.17
N ALA A 226 8.15 6.38 21.81
CA ALA A 226 8.36 7.70 21.20
C ALA A 226 9.39 7.65 20.06
N LYS A 227 10.54 6.96 20.25
CA LYS A 227 11.54 6.78 19.18
C LYS A 227 10.95 6.00 18.00
N ILE A 228 10.21 4.92 18.28
CA ILE A 228 9.52 4.14 17.25
C ILE A 228 8.49 5.01 16.50
N ALA A 229 7.67 5.77 17.23
CA ALA A 229 6.67 6.66 16.65
C ALA A 229 7.32 7.71 15.73
N ARG A 230 8.45 8.31 16.14
CA ARG A 230 9.21 9.25 15.32
C ARG A 230 9.73 8.63 14.02
N GLU A 231 10.27 7.41 14.09
CA GLU A 231 10.70 6.67 12.89
C GLU A 231 9.53 6.40 11.93
N LYS A 232 8.36 6.00 12.45
CA LYS A 232 7.18 5.75 11.60
C LYS A 232 6.59 7.04 11.03
N ALA A 233 6.55 8.12 11.80
CA ALA A 233 6.17 9.46 11.35
C ALA A 233 7.15 10.05 10.31
N GLY A 234 8.27 9.38 10.03
CA GLY A 234 9.17 9.73 8.94
C GLY A 234 8.52 9.69 7.55
N ILE A 235 7.34 9.09 7.40
CA ILE A 235 6.54 9.16 6.17
C ILE A 235 5.75 10.47 6.01
N PHE A 236 5.65 11.30 7.05
CA PHE A 236 4.96 12.58 6.94
C PHE A 236 5.72 13.52 6.02
N LYS A 237 4.99 14.16 5.09
CA LYS A 237 5.54 15.09 4.09
C LYS A 237 4.93 16.48 4.26
N PRO A 238 5.66 17.55 3.93
CA PRO A 238 5.16 18.92 4.10
C PRO A 238 3.82 19.16 3.40
N GLY A 239 2.85 19.69 4.16
CA GLY A 239 1.50 19.99 3.68
C GLY A 239 0.64 18.78 3.33
N VAL A 240 1.14 17.55 3.48
CA VAL A 240 0.37 16.32 3.23
C VAL A 240 -0.38 15.93 4.51
N PRO A 241 -1.71 15.77 4.46
CA PRO A 241 -2.47 15.33 5.62
C PRO A 241 -2.07 13.92 6.09
N ALA A 242 -2.09 13.74 7.40
CA ALA A 242 -1.81 12.48 8.05
C ALA A 242 -2.93 12.11 9.02
N PHE A 243 -3.29 10.83 9.04
CA PHE A 243 -4.28 10.29 9.96
C PHE A 243 -3.69 9.18 10.82
N THR A 244 -4.11 9.10 12.09
CA THR A 244 -3.66 8.04 12.98
C THR A 244 -4.79 7.44 13.81
N SER A 245 -4.68 6.15 14.14
CA SER A 245 -5.50 5.56 15.19
C SER A 245 -5.19 6.21 16.55
N PRO A 246 -6.03 6.06 17.60
CA PRO A 246 -5.62 6.37 18.96
C PRO A 246 -4.26 5.73 19.30
N GLN A 247 -3.41 6.46 20.04
CA GLN A 247 -2.07 6.02 20.41
C GLN A 247 -1.82 6.21 21.91
N PRO A 248 -0.85 5.49 22.50
CA PRO A 248 -0.29 5.84 23.80
C PRO A 248 0.25 7.28 23.80
N ALA A 249 0.23 7.95 24.96
CA ALA A 249 0.54 9.37 25.08
C ALA A 249 1.90 9.75 24.46
N ASP A 250 2.98 9.07 24.86
CA ASP A 250 4.34 9.33 24.35
C ASP A 250 4.45 9.13 22.83
N ALA A 251 3.69 8.19 22.27
CA ALA A 251 3.66 7.94 20.84
C ALA A 251 2.90 9.05 20.11
N MET A 252 1.73 9.45 20.64
CA MET A 252 0.95 10.56 20.08
C MET A 252 1.75 11.87 20.12
N GLU A 253 2.43 12.16 21.22
CA GLU A 253 3.29 13.34 21.35
C GLU A 253 4.39 13.34 20.29
N ALA A 254 5.09 12.22 20.09
CA ALA A 254 6.10 12.10 19.05
C ALA A 254 5.54 12.27 17.63
N LEU A 255 4.33 11.75 17.36
CA LEU A 255 3.64 11.97 16.08
C LEU A 255 3.32 13.46 15.88
N CYS A 256 2.75 14.13 16.89
CA CYS A 256 2.42 15.55 16.85
C CYS A 256 3.66 16.43 16.65
N LEU A 257 4.73 16.16 17.40
CA LEU A 257 6.01 16.87 17.23
C LEU A 257 6.53 16.71 15.82
N ARG A 258 6.56 15.49 15.29
CA ARG A 258 7.05 15.24 13.93
C ARG A 258 6.17 15.90 12.86
N ALA A 259 4.85 15.85 13.03
CA ALA A 259 3.90 16.51 12.16
C ALA A 259 4.11 18.03 12.13
N ALA A 260 4.32 18.64 13.30
CA ALA A 260 4.64 20.06 13.42
C ALA A 260 6.01 20.41 12.79
N GLU A 261 7.05 19.60 13.01
CA GLU A 261 8.39 19.80 12.43
C GLU A 261 8.36 19.88 10.90
N VAL A 262 7.54 19.05 10.24
CA VAL A 262 7.46 19.01 8.77
C VAL A 262 6.31 19.84 8.20
N GLY A 263 5.42 20.38 9.03
CA GLY A 263 4.20 21.07 8.60
C GLY A 263 3.16 20.14 7.97
N ALA A 264 3.00 18.92 8.48
CA ALA A 264 1.95 17.99 8.08
C ALA A 264 0.72 18.13 9.01
N PRO A 265 -0.50 18.35 8.50
CA PRO A 265 -1.71 18.29 9.32
C PRO A 265 -1.93 16.86 9.85
N LEU A 266 -1.93 16.67 11.17
CA LEU A 266 -2.18 15.37 11.79
C LEU A 266 -3.54 15.37 12.48
N LEU A 267 -4.39 14.39 12.14
CA LEU A 267 -5.68 14.17 12.78
C LEU A 267 -5.80 12.73 13.29
N GLN A 268 -6.41 12.56 14.46
CA GLN A 268 -6.81 11.24 14.91
C GLN A 268 -8.08 10.80 14.17
N ALA A 269 -8.12 9.55 13.73
CA ALA A 269 -9.28 8.98 13.07
C ALA A 269 -10.48 8.87 14.04
N ALA A 270 -11.66 9.27 13.57
CA ALA A 270 -12.90 9.06 14.30
C ALA A 270 -13.20 7.55 14.38
N PRO A 271 -13.70 7.04 15.53
CA PRO A 271 -14.10 5.64 15.66
C PRO A 271 -15.05 5.21 14.53
N ILE A 272 -14.98 3.94 14.10
CA ILE A 272 -15.82 3.47 13.00
C ILE A 272 -17.33 3.62 13.30
N ALA A 273 -17.70 3.48 14.59
CA ALA A 273 -19.06 3.69 15.08
C ALA A 273 -19.59 5.13 14.87
N SER A 274 -18.71 6.12 14.71
CA SER A 274 -19.10 7.51 14.41
C SER A 274 -19.76 7.65 13.04
N TRP A 275 -19.69 6.64 12.19
CA TRP A 275 -20.23 6.65 10.83
C TRP A 275 -21.47 5.76 10.63
N GLU A 276 -22.04 5.26 11.74
CA GLU A 276 -23.22 4.40 11.71
C GLU A 276 -24.47 5.14 11.20
N GLY A 277 -24.64 6.39 11.63
CA GLY A 277 -25.84 7.20 11.39
C GLY A 277 -27.12 6.37 11.44
N ASN A 278 -27.95 6.48 10.41
CA ASN A 278 -29.21 5.71 10.31
C ASN A 278 -29.02 4.33 9.65
N GLY A 279 -27.81 4.03 9.17
CA GLY A 279 -27.49 2.78 8.46
C GLY A 279 -27.11 1.63 9.39
N GLY A 280 -27.07 1.87 10.70
CA GLY A 280 -26.68 0.89 11.72
C GLY A 280 -25.18 0.57 11.73
N ALA A 281 -24.84 -0.45 12.52
CA ALA A 281 -23.47 -0.90 12.74
C ALA A 281 -22.70 -1.15 11.44
N VAL A 282 -21.43 -0.76 11.42
CA VAL A 282 -20.54 -0.97 10.27
C VAL A 282 -19.94 -2.37 10.37
N ALA A 283 -20.33 -3.27 9.47
CA ALA A 283 -19.75 -4.61 9.38
C ALA A 283 -18.35 -4.56 8.73
N LEU A 284 -17.44 -5.39 9.23
CA LEU A 284 -16.08 -5.55 8.71
C LEU A 284 -15.85 -7.01 8.29
N GLY A 285 -15.22 -7.22 7.14
CA GLY A 285 -14.88 -8.57 6.65
C GLY A 285 -13.72 -9.22 7.41
N LEU A 286 -12.95 -8.43 8.17
CA LEU A 286 -11.85 -8.91 9.01
C LEU A 286 -12.30 -9.03 10.47
N ALA A 287 -12.03 -10.19 11.08
CA ALA A 287 -12.40 -10.46 12.46
C ALA A 287 -11.49 -9.77 13.49
N GLY A 288 -12.08 -9.41 14.64
CA GLY A 288 -11.41 -8.90 15.84
C GLY A 288 -11.60 -7.40 16.06
N ALA A 289 -11.80 -6.99 17.32
CA ALA A 289 -12.12 -5.61 17.70
C ALA A 289 -11.06 -4.58 17.26
N HIS A 290 -9.78 -4.98 17.18
CA HIS A 290 -8.72 -4.11 16.69
C HIS A 290 -8.88 -3.70 15.21
N GLN A 291 -9.69 -4.42 14.43
CA GLN A 291 -9.98 -4.08 13.04
C GLN A 291 -10.84 -2.82 12.92
N GLU A 292 -11.62 -2.46 13.95
CA GLU A 292 -12.36 -1.20 13.99
C GLU A 292 -11.42 0.02 13.94
N LEU A 293 -10.26 -0.07 14.60
CA LEU A 293 -9.24 0.98 14.54
C LEU A 293 -8.60 1.06 13.16
N ASN A 294 -8.34 -0.09 12.52
CA ASN A 294 -7.78 -0.13 11.17
C ASN A 294 -8.77 0.43 10.14
N ALA A 295 -10.05 0.05 10.24
CA ALA A 295 -11.12 0.56 9.39
C ALA A 295 -11.35 2.06 9.60
N ALA A 296 -11.28 2.55 10.84
CA ALA A 296 -11.37 3.99 11.14
C ALA A 296 -10.28 4.80 10.43
N VAL A 297 -9.03 4.32 10.46
CA VAL A 297 -7.93 4.96 9.71
C VAL A 297 -8.20 4.85 8.21
N ALA A 298 -8.60 3.68 7.69
CA ALA A 298 -8.89 3.47 6.27
C ALA A 298 -9.94 4.46 5.74
N VAL A 299 -11.05 4.68 6.47
CA VAL A 299 -12.11 5.63 6.10
C VAL A 299 -11.57 7.06 5.93
N GLN A 300 -10.69 7.49 6.83
CA GLN A 300 -10.11 8.83 6.75
C GLN A 300 -9.11 8.97 5.59
N LEU A 301 -8.32 7.93 5.33
CA LEU A 301 -7.43 7.88 4.16
C LEU A 301 -8.21 7.92 2.86
N LEU A 302 -9.30 7.14 2.76
CA LEU A 302 -10.21 7.13 1.61
C LEU A 302 -10.84 8.50 1.37
N ARG A 303 -11.35 9.13 2.44
CA ARG A 303 -11.98 10.45 2.38
C ARG A 303 -11.01 11.52 1.89
N GLU A 304 -9.82 11.57 2.46
CA GLU A 304 -8.82 12.55 2.05
C GLU A 304 -8.33 12.29 0.61
N TRP A 305 -8.10 11.03 0.25
CA TRP A 305 -7.69 10.68 -1.11
C TRP A 305 -8.74 11.07 -2.14
N ALA A 306 -10.02 10.77 -1.89
CA ALA A 306 -11.12 11.11 -2.79
C ALA A 306 -11.28 12.63 -3.00
N LYS A 307 -10.81 13.44 -2.05
CA LYS A 307 -10.82 14.90 -2.11
C LYS A 307 -9.58 15.49 -2.79
N SER A 308 -8.40 14.93 -2.48
CA SER A 308 -7.10 15.58 -2.74
C SER A 308 -6.25 14.87 -3.79
N ALA A 309 -6.71 13.73 -4.34
CA ALA A 309 -6.04 13.07 -5.45
C ALA A 309 -5.87 14.02 -6.66
N PRO A 310 -4.81 13.88 -7.48
CA PRO A 310 -4.59 14.71 -8.66
C PRO A 310 -5.77 14.72 -9.62
N THR A 311 -6.43 13.58 -9.74
CA THR A 311 -7.71 13.41 -10.45
C THR A 311 -8.71 12.83 -9.46
N PRO A 312 -9.49 13.66 -8.75
CA PRO A 312 -10.50 13.18 -7.81
C PRO A 312 -11.52 12.26 -8.50
N PRO A 313 -11.91 11.14 -7.88
CA PRO A 313 -12.89 10.23 -8.44
C PRO A 313 -14.29 10.88 -8.52
N VAL A 314 -15.08 10.47 -9.52
CA VAL A 314 -16.46 10.96 -9.71
C VAL A 314 -17.35 10.68 -8.49
N TRP A 315 -17.12 9.56 -7.80
CA TRP A 315 -17.86 9.19 -6.59
C TRP A 315 -17.48 10.00 -5.35
N GLY A 316 -16.37 10.77 -5.38
CA GLY A 316 -15.82 11.45 -4.20
C GLY A 316 -16.75 12.49 -3.60
N ALA A 317 -17.45 13.27 -4.42
CA ALA A 317 -18.38 14.30 -3.94
C ALA A 317 -19.59 13.70 -3.19
N ALA A 318 -20.21 12.65 -3.76
CA ALA A 318 -21.31 11.95 -3.12
C ALA A 318 -20.87 11.24 -1.83
N ALA A 319 -19.64 10.71 -1.80
CA ALA A 319 -19.08 10.13 -0.59
C ALA A 319 -18.92 11.17 0.54
N GLU A 320 -18.43 12.36 0.20
CA GLU A 320 -18.27 13.46 1.17
C GLU A 320 -19.61 13.96 1.74
N GLU A 321 -20.67 14.02 0.92
CA GLU A 321 -22.02 14.39 1.39
C GLU A 321 -22.53 13.43 2.47
N GLU A 322 -22.38 12.12 2.28
CA GLU A 322 -22.76 11.13 3.28
C GLU A 322 -21.90 11.22 4.55
N LEU A 323 -20.58 11.40 4.38
CA LEU A 323 -19.65 11.55 5.51
C LEU A 323 -19.93 12.83 6.32
N ALA A 324 -20.32 13.93 5.67
CA ALA A 324 -20.73 15.16 6.34
C ALA A 324 -21.98 14.96 7.21
N LEU A 325 -22.82 13.98 6.88
CA LEU A 325 -23.99 13.57 7.65
C LEU A 325 -23.67 12.50 8.71
N GLY A 326 -22.40 12.17 8.92
CA GLY A 326 -21.97 11.12 9.84
C GLY A 326 -22.34 9.71 9.38
N ARG A 327 -22.43 9.48 8.07
CA ARG A 327 -22.79 8.20 7.47
C ARG A 327 -21.68 7.70 6.55
N LEU A 328 -21.32 6.42 6.65
CA LEU A 328 -20.53 5.80 5.58
C LEU A 328 -21.36 5.65 4.31
N PRO A 329 -20.80 6.01 3.13
CA PRO A 329 -21.39 5.67 1.84
C PRO A 329 -21.68 4.16 1.73
N ALA A 330 -22.77 3.80 1.07
CA ALA A 330 -23.21 2.40 0.96
C ALA A 330 -22.15 1.50 0.32
N THR A 331 -21.44 1.99 -0.70
CA THR A 331 -20.34 1.27 -1.35
C THR A 331 -19.14 1.07 -0.43
N TRP A 332 -18.87 2.01 0.48
CA TRP A 332 -17.78 1.88 1.45
C TRP A 332 -18.14 0.85 2.52
N ARG A 333 -19.38 0.83 2.99
CA ARG A 333 -19.89 -0.23 3.89
C ARG A 333 -19.74 -1.60 3.25
N ALA A 334 -20.14 -1.73 1.98
CA ALA A 334 -20.00 -2.98 1.24
C ALA A 334 -18.53 -3.39 1.09
N GLY A 335 -17.64 -2.48 0.71
CA GLY A 335 -16.20 -2.76 0.58
C GLY A 335 -15.56 -3.18 1.90
N LEU A 336 -15.84 -2.47 3.00
CA LEU A 336 -15.35 -2.84 4.34
C LEU A 336 -15.85 -4.23 4.77
N ALA A 337 -17.13 -4.54 4.54
CA ALA A 337 -17.74 -5.81 4.91
C ALA A 337 -17.22 -7.00 4.07
N LYS A 338 -16.85 -6.77 2.81
CA LYS A 338 -16.30 -7.79 1.90
C LYS A 338 -14.78 -7.92 1.95
N THR A 339 -14.10 -7.10 2.74
CA THR A 339 -12.62 -7.10 2.77
C THR A 339 -12.10 -8.42 3.33
N GLU A 340 -11.30 -9.12 2.53
CA GLU A 340 -10.56 -10.31 2.93
C GLU A 340 -9.07 -10.03 2.95
N TRP A 341 -8.36 -10.58 3.94
CA TRP A 341 -6.91 -10.46 4.04
C TRP A 341 -6.31 -11.73 4.65
N TRP A 342 -5.66 -12.52 3.80
CA TRP A 342 -5.19 -13.85 4.19
C TRP A 342 -4.19 -13.80 5.34
N GLY A 343 -4.23 -14.79 6.23
CA GLY A 343 -3.37 -14.86 7.41
C GLY A 343 -3.68 -13.84 8.52
N ARG A 344 -4.84 -13.17 8.49
CA ARG A 344 -5.34 -12.32 9.60
C ARG A 344 -6.65 -12.84 10.14
N ALA A 345 -6.57 -13.59 11.25
CA ALA A 345 -7.72 -14.19 11.93
C ALA A 345 -8.63 -14.97 10.95
N GLN A 346 -8.03 -15.55 9.92
CA GLN A 346 -8.72 -16.33 8.89
C GLN A 346 -9.05 -17.70 9.45
N ILE A 347 -10.32 -18.06 9.39
CA ILE A 347 -10.77 -19.43 9.63
C ILE A 347 -10.75 -20.13 8.27
N VAL A 348 -9.86 -21.10 8.10
CA VAL A 348 -9.86 -21.98 6.94
C VAL A 348 -10.64 -23.22 7.34
N VAL A 349 -11.73 -23.51 6.64
CA VAL A 349 -12.48 -24.75 6.84
C VAL A 349 -11.68 -25.86 6.19
N ASP A 350 -11.24 -26.81 7.00
CA ASP A 350 -10.60 -28.02 6.50
C ASP A 350 -11.69 -29.01 6.06
N GLU A 351 -11.91 -29.10 4.75
CA GLU A 351 -12.87 -30.05 4.15
C GLU A 351 -12.45 -31.51 4.36
N THR A 352 -11.19 -31.78 4.73
CA THR A 352 -10.70 -33.13 5.05
C THR A 352 -10.90 -33.52 6.51
N ALA A 353 -11.33 -32.58 7.38
CA ALA A 353 -11.61 -32.84 8.78
C ALA A 353 -12.98 -33.50 9.04
N VAL A 354 -13.74 -33.82 7.99
CA VAL A 354 -15.00 -34.58 8.08
C VAL A 354 -14.74 -36.05 7.71
N ASP A 355 -14.05 -36.78 8.59
CA ASP A 355 -14.23 -38.22 8.83
C ASP A 355 -13.24 -38.68 9.90
N GLY A 356 -13.64 -38.58 11.17
CA GLY A 356 -12.77 -39.02 12.27
C GLY A 356 -13.25 -38.69 13.67
N ALA A 357 -14.56 -38.72 13.93
CA ALA A 357 -15.07 -38.64 15.30
C ALA A 357 -16.29 -39.55 15.49
N ASP A 358 -16.12 -40.82 15.16
CA ASP A 358 -16.91 -41.90 15.75
C ASP A 358 -16.01 -42.64 16.75
N THR A 359 -15.84 -42.09 17.95
CA THR A 359 -15.43 -42.87 19.12
C THR A 359 -16.07 -42.31 20.39
N ALA A 360 -17.08 -43.06 20.82
CA ALA A 360 -17.61 -43.25 22.16
C ALA A 360 -17.06 -42.38 23.30
N ALA A 361 -18.01 -41.76 24.00
CA ALA A 361 -17.86 -41.21 25.34
C ALA A 361 -17.26 -42.23 26.33
N ALA A 362 -16.28 -41.78 27.11
CA ALA A 362 -16.05 -42.23 28.48
C ALA A 362 -15.55 -41.05 29.34
N PRO A 363 -16.04 -40.88 30.59
CA PRO A 363 -15.75 -39.71 31.40
C PRO A 363 -14.51 -39.89 32.28
N GLY A 364 -13.81 -38.80 32.57
CA GLY A 364 -13.01 -38.66 33.78
C GLY A 364 -11.55 -38.26 33.56
N GLY A 365 -11.11 -37.25 34.33
CA GLY A 365 -9.69 -36.95 34.54
C GLY A 365 -9.34 -35.49 34.32
N GLY A 366 -9.44 -34.68 35.38
CA GLY A 366 -9.04 -33.28 35.36
C GLY A 366 -7.53 -33.06 35.24
N GLY A 367 -7.15 -31.83 34.91
CA GLY A 367 -5.75 -31.39 34.92
C GLY A 367 -5.52 -30.11 34.14
N SER A 368 -5.35 -29.01 34.86
CA SER A 368 -4.81 -27.69 34.47
C SER A 368 -3.52 -27.74 33.64
N ASN A 369 -3.29 -26.82 32.70
CA ASN A 369 -2.58 -25.53 32.94
C ASN A 369 -2.23 -24.76 31.64
N SER A 370 -2.18 -23.43 31.83
CA SER A 370 -1.45 -22.35 31.11
C SER A 370 -1.73 -22.06 29.64
#